data_AF-A0A6L6AC10-F1
#
_entry.id   AF-A0A6L6AC10-F1
#
_cell.length_a   1.000
_cell.length_b   1.000
_cell.length_c   1.000
_cell.angle_alpha   90.00
_cell.angle_beta   90.00
_cell.angle_gamma   90.00
#
_symmetry.space_group_name_H-M   'P 1'
#
loop_
_entity.id
_entity.type
_entity.pdbx_description
1 polymer ?
#
loop_
_entity_poly.entity_id
_entity_poly.type
_entity_poly.pdbx_seq_one_letter_code
_entity_poly.pdbx_strand_id
1 'polypeptide(L)'
;MSQFATSIAFLSQGVPFMQAGQEFLRSKNGDDNSYKSDDTTNSLKWSTKLKYSSTVNYYKGLIALRAAHPAFRMTTTAAMKENIKFFKGTDTLIAYSINGKAVGDKAKTIVVIHNADSANATFTLPNANSWNIVAKGSQIGTKTLQVLKAGKVVVPGQSTMVLTQ
;
A
#
# COMPACT_ATOMS: atom_id res chain seq x y z
N MET A 1 3.47 -10.39 5.47
CA MET A 1 4.40 -9.26 5.71
C MET A 1 4.97 -8.58 4.46
N SER A 2 5.52 -9.26 3.44
CA SER A 2 6.13 -8.58 2.26
C SER A 2 5.20 -7.57 1.54
N GLN A 3 3.93 -7.96 1.30
CA GLN A 3 2.92 -7.07 0.72
C GLN A 3 2.71 -5.80 1.57
N PHE A 4 2.64 -5.95 2.89
CA PHE A 4 2.47 -4.85 3.85
C PHE A 4 3.66 -3.90 3.88
N ALA A 5 4.89 -4.41 3.95
CA ALA A 5 6.07 -3.53 3.95
C ALA A 5 6.15 -2.70 2.66
N THR A 6 5.79 -3.32 1.53
CA THR A 6 5.81 -2.67 0.21
C THR A 6 4.70 -1.63 0.07
N SER A 7 3.50 -1.88 0.58
CA SER A 7 2.40 -0.92 0.52
C SER A 7 2.75 0.39 1.22
N ILE A 8 3.48 0.36 2.33
CA ILE A 8 3.97 1.56 3.01
C ILE A 8 4.86 2.38 2.07
N ALA A 9 5.88 1.75 1.47
CA ALA A 9 6.81 2.44 0.58
C ALA A 9 6.12 3.04 -0.65
N PHE A 10 5.19 2.31 -1.27
CA PHE A 10 4.51 2.76 -2.49
C PHE A 10 3.34 3.72 -2.25
N LEU A 11 2.78 3.79 -1.04
CA LEU A 11 1.72 4.76 -0.70
C LEU A 11 2.25 6.00 0.03
N SER A 12 3.53 6.00 0.39
CA SER A 12 4.23 7.18 0.93
C SER A 12 4.51 8.22 -0.17
N GLN A 13 4.74 9.48 0.25
CA GLN A 13 5.26 10.51 -0.65
C GLN A 13 6.75 10.24 -0.97
N GLY A 14 7.23 10.77 -2.10
CA GLY A 14 8.59 10.56 -2.58
C GLY A 14 8.70 9.52 -3.71
N VAL A 15 9.87 8.90 -3.83
CA VAL A 15 10.21 7.98 -4.93
C VAL A 15 10.29 6.55 -4.40
N PRO A 16 9.29 5.68 -4.65
CA PRO A 16 9.38 4.29 -4.25
C PRO A 16 10.40 3.56 -5.11
N PHE A 17 11.19 2.71 -4.46
CA PHE A 17 12.15 1.81 -5.10
C PHE A 17 11.88 0.38 -4.61
N MET A 18 12.11 -0.60 -5.48
CA MET A 18 12.02 -2.02 -5.12
C MET A 18 13.13 -2.80 -5.82
N GLN A 19 13.60 -3.86 -5.17
CA GLN A 19 14.56 -4.77 -5.77
C GLN A 19 13.86 -5.69 -6.77
N ALA A 20 14.47 -5.95 -7.93
CA ALA A 20 13.96 -6.91 -8.88
C ALA A 20 13.78 -8.31 -8.23
N GLY A 21 12.55 -8.82 -8.28
CA GLY A 21 12.13 -10.08 -7.70
C GLY A 21 11.53 -9.99 -6.30
N GLN A 22 11.51 -8.81 -5.68
CA GLN A 22 10.80 -8.58 -4.42
C GLN A 22 9.30 -8.92 -4.54
N GLU A 23 8.70 -8.64 -5.70
CA GLU A 23 7.30 -8.91 -6.03
C GLU A 23 6.94 -10.40 -6.12
N PHE A 24 7.95 -11.27 -6.25
CA PHE A 24 7.80 -12.72 -6.25
C PHE A 24 8.68 -13.42 -5.22
N LEU A 25 8.95 -12.70 -4.11
CA LEU A 25 9.64 -13.22 -2.93
C LEU A 25 11.00 -13.84 -3.26
N ARG A 26 11.80 -13.16 -4.10
CA ARG A 26 13.18 -13.54 -4.39
C ARG A 26 13.94 -13.79 -3.10
N SER A 27 14.58 -14.95 -3.02
CA SER A 27 15.48 -15.34 -1.94
C SER A 27 16.91 -15.40 -2.46
N LYS A 28 17.86 -15.01 -1.62
CA LYS A 28 19.30 -15.25 -1.79
C LYS A 28 19.83 -16.28 -0.79
N ASN A 29 18.93 -17.13 -0.28
CA ASN A 29 19.24 -18.20 0.69
C ASN A 29 19.96 -17.71 1.96
N GLY A 30 19.67 -16.48 2.39
CA GLY A 30 20.30 -15.88 3.57
C GLY A 30 21.63 -15.17 3.30
N ASP A 31 22.13 -15.15 2.07
CA ASP A 31 23.32 -14.38 1.69
C ASP A 31 23.02 -12.87 1.72
N ASP A 32 23.63 -12.18 2.67
CA ASP A 32 23.50 -10.76 2.93
C ASP A 32 24.39 -9.88 2.02
N ASN A 33 25.44 -10.46 1.41
CA ASN A 33 26.38 -9.76 0.54
C ASN A 33 26.81 -10.60 -0.68
N SER A 34 25.83 -10.93 -1.51
CA SER A 34 25.99 -11.76 -2.71
C SER A 34 26.75 -11.17 -3.90
N TYR A 35 27.63 -10.17 -3.72
CA TYR A 35 28.27 -9.44 -4.84
C TYR A 35 29.07 -10.36 -5.80
N LYS A 36 29.60 -11.48 -5.29
CA LYS A 36 30.37 -12.48 -6.03
C LYS A 36 29.72 -13.87 -6.05
N SER A 37 28.50 -13.98 -5.54
CA SER A 37 27.81 -15.27 -5.43
C SER A 37 27.28 -15.72 -6.79
N ASP A 38 27.14 -17.03 -6.94
CA ASP A 38 26.76 -17.68 -8.19
C ASP A 38 25.30 -17.43 -8.62
N ASP A 39 24.92 -18.00 -9.77
CA ASP A 39 23.55 -17.92 -10.28
C ASP A 39 22.55 -18.68 -9.42
N THR A 40 22.98 -19.69 -8.67
CA THR A 40 22.11 -20.37 -7.70
C THR A 40 21.53 -19.35 -6.72
N THR A 41 22.37 -18.42 -6.25
CA THR A 41 22.01 -17.34 -5.33
C THR A 41 21.43 -16.10 -6.03
N ASN A 42 22.01 -15.62 -7.12
CA ASN A 42 21.69 -14.30 -7.67
C ASN A 42 20.63 -14.27 -8.77
N SER A 43 20.43 -15.35 -9.52
CA SER A 43 19.50 -15.31 -10.67
C SER A 43 18.04 -15.10 -10.25
N LEU A 44 17.26 -14.46 -11.13
CA LEU A 44 15.81 -14.36 -10.97
C LEU A 44 15.16 -15.70 -11.30
N LYS A 45 14.59 -16.36 -10.29
CA LYS A 45 13.93 -17.66 -10.44
C LYS A 45 12.52 -17.46 -10.99
N TRP A 46 12.35 -17.44 -12.31
CA TRP A 46 11.05 -17.16 -12.95
C TRP A 46 9.92 -18.13 -12.54
N SER A 47 10.23 -19.34 -12.12
CA SER A 47 9.24 -20.27 -11.54
C SER A 47 8.59 -19.73 -10.26
N THR A 48 9.30 -18.94 -9.44
CA THR A 48 8.73 -18.34 -8.21
C THR A 48 7.73 -17.23 -8.53
N LYS A 49 7.87 -16.55 -9.67
CA LYS A 49 6.87 -15.57 -10.15
C LYS A 49 5.50 -16.21 -10.35
N LEU A 50 5.46 -17.43 -10.90
CA LEU A 50 4.21 -18.17 -11.05
C LEU A 50 3.68 -18.65 -9.69
N LYS A 51 4.56 -19.20 -8.86
CA LYS A 51 4.24 -19.67 -7.49
C LYS A 51 3.63 -18.57 -6.62
N TYR A 52 4.17 -17.35 -6.70
CA TYR A 52 3.75 -16.19 -5.89
C TYR A 52 2.95 -15.17 -6.69
N SER A 53 2.14 -15.64 -7.65
CA SER A 53 1.34 -14.78 -8.54
C SER A 53 0.41 -13.81 -7.80
N SER A 54 -0.13 -14.20 -6.63
CA SER A 54 -0.90 -13.31 -5.76
C SER A 54 -0.08 -12.10 -5.27
N THR A 55 1.17 -12.32 -4.87
CA THR A 55 2.09 -11.24 -4.49
C THR A 55 2.46 -10.37 -5.69
N VAL A 56 2.74 -10.98 -6.84
CA VAL A 56 3.01 -10.23 -8.08
C VAL A 56 1.83 -9.33 -8.45
N ASN A 57 0.60 -9.85 -8.37
CA ASN A 57 -0.61 -9.08 -8.68
C ASN A 57 -0.87 -7.98 -7.65
N TYR A 58 -0.52 -8.19 -6.38
CA TYR A 58 -0.57 -7.15 -5.37
C TYR A 58 0.36 -5.98 -5.72
N TYR A 59 1.62 -6.25 -6.08
CA TYR A 59 2.57 -5.20 -6.48
C TYR A 59 2.09 -4.46 -7.73
N LYS A 60 1.58 -5.19 -8.74
CA LYS A 60 0.96 -4.58 -9.94
C LYS A 60 -0.18 -3.64 -9.57
N GLY A 61 -1.10 -4.09 -8.72
CA GLY A 61 -2.24 -3.28 -8.28
C GLY A 61 -1.82 -2.06 -7.47
N LEU A 62 -0.82 -2.19 -6.60
CA LEU A 62 -0.24 -1.12 -5.81
C LEU A 62 0.43 -0.05 -6.69
N ILE A 63 1.22 -0.46 -7.68
CA ILE A 63 1.83 0.44 -8.66
C ILE A 63 0.74 1.15 -9.47
N ALA A 64 -0.27 0.42 -9.95
CA ALA A 64 -1.37 0.98 -10.72
C ALA A 64 -2.18 2.00 -9.90
N LEU A 65 -2.44 1.71 -8.62
CA LEU A 65 -3.10 2.63 -7.70
C LEU A 65 -2.27 3.92 -7.53
N ARG A 66 -0.97 3.82 -7.23
CA ARG A 66 -0.08 5.01 -7.12
C ARG A 66 -0.05 5.83 -8.42
N ALA A 67 -0.02 5.16 -9.56
CA ALA A 67 0.01 5.84 -10.86
C ALA A 67 -1.28 6.61 -11.11
N ALA A 68 -2.44 5.99 -10.83
CA ALA A 68 -3.77 6.56 -11.04
C ALA A 68 -4.09 7.75 -10.13
N HIS A 69 -3.44 7.82 -8.96
CA HIS A 69 -3.72 8.82 -7.92
C HIS A 69 -2.51 9.75 -7.71
N PRO A 70 -2.48 10.94 -8.34
CA PRO A 70 -1.41 11.93 -8.11
C PRO A 70 -1.31 12.39 -6.65
N ALA A 71 -2.33 12.17 -5.82
CA ALA A 71 -2.29 12.42 -4.38
C ALA A 71 -1.12 11.73 -3.65
N PHE A 72 -0.60 10.62 -4.17
CA PHE A 72 0.56 9.93 -3.60
C PHE A 72 1.92 10.47 -4.08
N ARG A 73 1.94 11.45 -4.99
CA ARG A 73 3.12 11.91 -5.73
C ARG A 73 3.27 13.44 -5.70
N MET A 74 2.96 14.06 -4.57
CA MET A 74 3.18 15.50 -4.38
C MET A 74 4.67 15.83 -4.47
N THR A 75 5.00 16.99 -5.04
CA THR A 75 6.39 17.38 -5.34
C THR A 75 6.96 18.40 -4.35
N THR A 76 6.15 18.96 -3.45
CA THR A 76 6.58 20.00 -2.50
C THR A 76 6.19 19.67 -1.07
N THR A 77 7.02 20.10 -0.13
CA THR A 77 6.77 19.95 1.31
C THR A 77 5.55 20.74 1.78
N ALA A 78 5.29 21.90 1.18
CA ALA A 78 4.10 22.71 1.45
C ALA A 78 2.82 21.93 1.11
N ALA A 79 2.74 21.34 -0.09
CA ALA A 79 1.59 20.53 -0.50
C ALA A 79 1.38 19.33 0.43
N MET A 80 2.46 18.65 0.84
CA MET A 80 2.38 17.53 1.78
C MET A 80 1.82 17.95 3.15
N LYS A 81 2.34 19.05 3.72
CA LYS A 81 1.90 19.57 5.03
C LYS A 81 0.44 20.00 5.03
N GLU A 82 -0.04 20.58 3.93
CA GLU A 82 -1.40 21.07 3.80
C GLU A 82 -2.41 19.93 3.56
N ASN A 83 -2.03 18.93 2.77
CA ASN A 83 -2.97 17.96 2.23
C ASN A 83 -2.93 16.58 2.87
N ILE A 84 -1.96 16.28 3.74
CA ILE A 84 -1.86 15.00 4.45
C ILE A 84 -2.16 15.23 5.94
N LYS A 85 -3.12 14.48 6.48
CA LYS A 85 -3.48 14.53 7.91
C LYS A 85 -3.46 13.14 8.52
N PHE A 86 -2.61 12.96 9.52
CA PHE A 86 -2.56 11.73 10.30
C PHE A 86 -3.69 11.68 11.34
N PHE A 87 -4.27 10.50 11.50
CA PHE A 87 -5.19 10.23 12.60
C PHE A 87 -4.40 9.71 13.80
N LYS A 88 -4.97 9.84 15.00
CA LYS A 88 -4.41 9.20 16.19
C LYS A 88 -4.47 7.68 16.01
N GLY A 89 -3.29 7.08 15.87
CA GLY A 89 -3.11 5.64 15.73
C GLY A 89 -2.72 4.95 17.03
N THR A 90 -2.15 3.76 16.89
CA THR A 90 -1.44 3.02 17.94
C THR A 90 -0.02 2.71 17.44
N ASP A 91 0.79 2.02 18.25
CA ASP A 91 2.13 1.58 17.85
C ASP A 91 2.12 0.67 16.60
N THR A 92 1.00 -0.02 16.36
CA THR A 92 0.82 -0.96 15.25
C THR A 92 -0.20 -0.50 14.20
N LEU A 93 -0.89 0.62 14.40
CA LEU A 93 -1.90 1.14 13.50
C LEU A 93 -1.60 2.58 13.09
N ILE A 94 -1.20 2.77 11.83
CA ILE A 94 -0.96 4.09 11.24
C ILE A 94 -2.08 4.37 10.25
N ALA A 95 -2.76 5.51 10.41
CA ALA A 95 -3.78 5.95 9.47
C ALA A 95 -3.57 7.43 9.09
N TYR A 96 -3.77 7.75 7.83
CA TYR A 96 -3.74 9.12 7.34
C TYR A 96 -4.78 9.34 6.24
N SER A 97 -5.17 10.59 6.06
CA SER A 97 -5.99 11.05 4.94
C SER A 97 -5.19 11.96 4.03
N ILE A 98 -5.53 11.94 2.75
CA ILE A 98 -5.03 12.85 1.74
C ILE A 98 -6.22 13.61 1.14
N ASN A 99 -6.13 14.95 1.11
CA ASN A 99 -7.04 15.81 0.36
C ASN A 99 -6.71 15.73 -1.13
N GLY A 100 -7.27 14.73 -1.80
CA GLY A 100 -7.02 14.47 -3.21
C GLY A 100 -7.53 15.60 -4.13
N LYS A 101 -8.68 16.21 -3.80
CA LYS A 101 -9.24 17.32 -4.58
C LYS A 101 -8.26 18.49 -4.72
N ALA A 102 -7.59 18.86 -3.63
CA ALA A 102 -6.67 20.00 -3.61
C ALA A 102 -5.38 19.76 -4.43
N VAL A 103 -5.06 18.50 -4.75
CA VAL A 103 -3.84 18.11 -5.49
C VAL A 103 -4.15 17.50 -6.86
N GLY A 104 -5.36 17.73 -7.38
CA GLY A 104 -5.76 17.29 -8.72
C GLY A 104 -6.02 15.79 -8.85
N ASP A 105 -6.29 15.10 -7.75
CA ASP A 105 -6.68 13.69 -7.78
C ASP A 105 -8.16 13.52 -8.15
N LYS A 106 -8.49 12.38 -8.77
CA LYS A 106 -9.87 12.00 -9.10
C LYS A 106 -10.69 11.69 -7.84
N ALA A 107 -10.04 11.15 -6.82
CA ALA A 107 -10.64 10.97 -5.50
C ALA A 107 -10.59 12.30 -4.74
N LYS A 108 -11.72 12.73 -4.18
CA LYS A 108 -11.80 13.93 -3.35
C LYS A 108 -10.99 13.75 -2.06
N THR A 109 -11.13 12.58 -1.46
CA THR A 109 -10.42 12.20 -0.24
C THR A 109 -9.93 10.77 -0.36
N ILE A 110 -8.69 10.53 0.05
CA ILE A 110 -8.12 9.19 0.18
C ILE A 110 -7.82 8.94 1.65
N VAL A 111 -8.13 7.75 2.15
CA VAL A 111 -7.73 7.29 3.48
C VAL A 111 -6.90 6.04 3.32
N VAL A 112 -5.73 6.01 3.95
CA VAL A 112 -4.84 4.85 3.99
C VAL A 112 -4.66 4.43 5.44
N ILE A 113 -4.76 3.12 5.69
CA ILE A 113 -4.63 2.53 7.01
C ILE A 113 -3.69 1.33 6.91
N HIS A 114 -2.58 1.39 7.64
CA HIS A 114 -1.59 0.33 7.78
C HIS A 114 -1.76 -0.32 9.15
N ASN A 115 -2.03 -1.64 9.18
CA ASN A 115 -2.09 -2.42 10.41
C ASN A 115 -0.94 -3.43 10.44
N ALA A 116 0.04 -3.19 11.30
CA ALA A 116 1.20 -4.04 11.51
C ALA A 116 0.92 -5.21 12.48
N ASP A 117 -0.16 -5.13 13.25
CA ASP A 117 -0.54 -6.16 14.22
C ASP A 117 -0.97 -7.46 13.51
N SER A 118 -0.86 -8.60 14.18
CA SER A 118 -1.45 -9.86 13.70
C SER A 118 -2.98 -9.85 13.86
N ALA A 119 -3.51 -9.08 14.81
CA ALA A 119 -4.94 -8.93 15.04
C ALA A 119 -5.59 -7.93 14.08
N ASN A 120 -6.90 -8.09 13.86
CA ASN A 120 -7.70 -7.11 13.12
C ASN A 120 -7.87 -5.83 13.95
N ALA A 121 -7.80 -4.67 13.29
CA ALA A 121 -8.05 -3.38 13.90
C ALA A 121 -9.38 -2.78 13.40
N THR A 122 -10.12 -2.11 14.28
CA THR A 122 -11.28 -1.29 13.89
C THR A 122 -10.85 0.16 13.80
N PHE A 123 -11.17 0.82 12.69
CA PHE A 123 -10.86 2.23 12.46
C PHE A 123 -12.13 3.03 12.15
N THR A 124 -12.28 4.20 12.77
CA THR A 124 -13.38 5.13 12.52
C THR A 124 -12.97 6.11 11.42
N LEU A 125 -13.75 6.14 10.35
CA LEU A 125 -13.53 7.00 9.18
C LEU A 125 -13.86 8.47 9.50
N PRO A 126 -13.26 9.43 8.79
CA PRO A 126 -13.40 10.86 9.12
C PRO A 126 -14.82 11.40 8.88
N ASN A 127 -15.66 10.68 8.13
CA ASN A 127 -17.06 11.02 7.90
C ASN A 127 -17.87 9.74 7.60
N ALA A 128 -19.20 9.86 7.69
CA ALA A 128 -20.14 8.76 7.45
C ALA A 128 -20.62 8.67 5.99
N ASN A 129 -19.96 9.33 5.04
CA ASN A 129 -20.33 9.22 3.63
C ASN A 129 -19.97 7.83 3.08
N SER A 130 -20.35 7.54 1.84
CA SER A 130 -19.95 6.29 1.17
C SER A 130 -18.46 6.31 0.82
N TRP A 131 -17.77 5.19 1.05
CA TRP A 131 -16.35 5.00 0.74
C TRP A 131 -16.16 3.83 -0.21
N ASN A 132 -15.34 4.01 -1.24
CA ASN A 132 -14.91 2.93 -2.13
C ASN A 132 -13.63 2.31 -1.57
N ILE A 133 -13.67 1.04 -1.18
CA ILE A 133 -12.48 0.30 -0.79
C ILE A 133 -11.78 -0.17 -2.07
N VAL A 134 -10.54 0.27 -2.28
CA VAL A 134 -9.72 -0.07 -3.46
C VAL A 134 -8.51 -0.95 -3.10
N ALA A 135 -8.21 -1.08 -1.80
CA ALA A 135 -7.26 -2.05 -1.28
C ALA A 135 -7.77 -2.69 0.02
N LYS A 136 -7.72 -4.01 0.13
CA LYS A 136 -8.07 -4.80 1.32
C LYS A 136 -7.37 -6.16 1.29
N GLY A 137 -6.60 -6.49 2.34
CA GLY A 137 -5.84 -7.74 2.38
C GLY A 137 -4.86 -7.83 1.21
N SER A 138 -4.92 -8.91 0.43
CA SER A 138 -4.09 -9.11 -0.77
C SER A 138 -4.74 -8.61 -2.07
N GLN A 139 -5.88 -7.92 -2.00
CA GLN A 139 -6.54 -7.33 -3.16
C GLN A 139 -6.28 -5.82 -3.20
N ILE A 140 -5.74 -5.32 -4.30
CA ILE A 140 -5.44 -3.90 -4.50
C ILE A 140 -5.47 -3.56 -5.99
N GLY A 141 -5.91 -2.36 -6.32
CA GLY A 141 -5.89 -1.85 -7.70
C GLY A 141 -6.67 -0.55 -7.82
N THR A 142 -7.15 -0.26 -9.02
CA THR A 142 -7.92 0.95 -9.33
C THR A 142 -9.43 0.73 -9.33
N LYS A 143 -9.88 -0.52 -9.20
CA LYS A 143 -11.30 -0.87 -9.17
C LYS A 143 -11.79 -0.91 -7.72
N THR A 144 -13.01 -0.43 -7.50
CA THR A 144 -13.71 -0.60 -6.23
C THR A 144 -13.94 -2.07 -5.96
N LEU A 145 -13.41 -2.56 -4.84
CA LEU A 145 -13.62 -3.91 -4.33
C LEU A 145 -14.94 -4.02 -3.55
N GLN A 146 -15.25 -2.98 -2.77
CA GLN A 146 -16.42 -2.92 -1.92
C GLN A 146 -16.81 -1.46 -1.68
N VAL A 147 -18.11 -1.16 -1.70
CA VAL A 147 -18.63 0.12 -1.24
C VAL A 147 -19.03 -0.01 0.23
N LEU A 148 -18.52 0.88 1.08
CA LEU A 148 -18.81 0.94 2.50
C LEU A 148 -19.74 2.13 2.79
N LYS A 149 -20.89 1.86 3.38
CA LYS A 149 -21.87 2.87 3.86
C LYS A 149 -21.90 2.91 5.38
N ALA A 150 -20.73 2.99 6.00
CA ALA A 150 -20.57 3.01 7.44
C ALA A 150 -19.40 3.90 7.84
N GLY A 151 -19.46 4.51 9.02
CA GLY A 151 -18.38 5.33 9.57
C GLY A 151 -17.22 4.54 10.18
N LYS A 152 -17.22 3.21 10.09
CA LYS A 152 -16.17 2.34 10.64
C LYS A 152 -15.80 1.24 9.67
N VAL A 153 -14.55 0.80 9.72
CA VAL A 153 -14.03 -0.30 8.92
C VAL A 153 -13.13 -1.22 9.74
N VAL A 154 -13.11 -2.51 9.40
CA VAL A 154 -12.19 -3.49 9.98
C VAL A 154 -11.03 -3.71 9.02
N VAL A 155 -9.81 -3.43 9.48
CA VAL A 155 -8.56 -3.59 8.75
C VAL A 155 -7.91 -4.91 9.19
N PRO A 156 -7.74 -5.90 8.28
CA PRO A 156 -7.11 -7.15 8.64
C PRO A 156 -5.70 -6.98 9.21
N GLY A 157 -5.27 -7.90 10.06
CA GLY A 157 -3.89 -7.95 10.55
C GLY A 157 -2.86 -8.00 9.41
N GLN A 158 -1.68 -7.40 9.64
CA GLN A 158 -0.54 -7.35 8.73
C GLN A 158 -0.92 -6.94 7.29
N SER A 159 -1.79 -5.95 7.17
CA SER A 159 -2.36 -5.53 5.89
C SER A 159 -2.49 -4.01 5.78
N THR A 160 -2.81 -3.58 4.56
CA THR A 160 -3.10 -2.18 4.28
C THR A 160 -4.47 -2.07 3.63
N MET A 161 -5.23 -1.07 4.06
CA MET A 161 -6.50 -0.69 3.47
C MET A 161 -6.40 0.70 2.87
N VAL A 162 -6.97 0.87 1.68
CA VAL A 162 -7.10 2.16 1.01
C VAL A 162 -8.56 2.37 0.64
N LEU A 163 -9.10 3.51 1.05
CA LEU A 163 -10.46 3.94 0.77
C LEU A 163 -10.44 5.29 0.04
N THR A 164 -11.35 5.47 -0.92
CA THR A 164 -11.48 6.71 -1.69
C THR A 164 -12.91 7.22 -1.70
N GLN A 165 -13.07 8.55 -1.76
CA GLN A 165 -14.33 9.27 -1.95
C GLN A 165 -14.36 10.05 -3.25
#